data_AF-A0A842PCP4-F1
#
_entry.id   AF-A0A842PCP4-F1
#
_cell.length_a   1.000
_cell.length_b   1.000
_cell.length_c   1.000
_cell.angle_alpha   90.00
_cell.angle_beta   90.00
_cell.angle_gamma   90.00
#
_symmetry.space_group_name_H-M   'P 1'
#
loop_
_entity.id
_entity.type
_entity.pdbx_description
1 polymer ?
#
loop_
_entity_poly.entity_id
_entity_poly.type
_entity_poly.pdbx_seq_one_letter_code
_entity_poly.pdbx_strand_id
1 'polypeptide(L)' 'MDVKDEDTSEESKKNHISYYRSLNKVISEIKEEKEQEGEPAIKNHLDKRIEAMEKDKERIRDMFPNIKEEEWNGNTN' A
#
# COMPACT_ATOMS: atom_id res chain seq x y z
N MET A 1 -19.56 -19.37 5.12
CA MET A 1 -18.62 -18.33 4.65
C MET A 1 -18.44 -18.59 3.18
N ASP A 2 -19.00 -17.75 2.31
CA ASP A 2 -18.59 -17.75 0.91
C ASP A 2 -17.12 -17.37 0.90
N VAL A 3 -16.25 -18.35 0.67
CA VAL A 3 -14.87 -18.10 0.31
C VAL A 3 -14.95 -17.50 -1.09
N LYS A 4 -14.99 -16.17 -1.17
CA LYS A 4 -14.72 -15.50 -2.45
C LYS A 4 -13.28 -15.83 -2.77
N ASP A 5 -13.07 -16.68 -3.76
CA ASP A 5 -11.73 -16.87 -4.33
C ASP A 5 -11.19 -15.48 -4.65
N GLU A 6 -10.05 -15.14 -4.05
CA GLU A 6 -9.35 -13.90 -4.36
C GLU A 6 -8.98 -13.95 -5.83
N ASP A 7 -9.47 -12.99 -6.62
CA ASP A 7 -9.18 -12.93 -8.05
C ASP A 7 -7.70 -12.63 -8.24
N THR A 8 -6.93 -13.66 -8.63
CA THR A 8 -5.49 -13.54 -8.93
C THR A 8 -5.21 -13.45 -10.43
N SER A 9 -6.19 -13.04 -11.24
CA SER A 9 -6.00 -12.86 -12.68
C SER A 9 -4.94 -11.79 -13.00
N GLU A 10 -4.42 -11.80 -14.23
CA GLU A 10 -3.45 -10.80 -14.70
C GLU A 10 -4.01 -9.36 -14.68
N GLU A 11 -5.32 -9.20 -14.87
CA GLU A 11 -5.99 -7.90 -14.75
C GLU A 11 -6.05 -7.43 -13.30
N SER A 12 -6.48 -8.32 -12.39
CA SER A 12 -6.46 -8.07 -10.95
C SER A 12 -5.05 -7.69 -10.47
N LYS A 13 -4.03 -8.46 -10.88
CA LYS A 13 -2.61 -8.17 -10.61
C LYS A 13 -2.22 -6.75 -11.01
N LYS A 14 -2.54 -6.30 -12.24
CA LYS A 14 -2.23 -4.93 -12.70
C LYS A 14 -2.90 -3.87 -11.84
N ASN A 15 -4.18 -4.08 -11.49
CA ASN A 15 -4.93 -3.15 -10.64
C ASN A 15 -4.34 -3.06 -9.23
N HIS A 16 -3.99 -4.20 -8.63
CA HIS A 16 -3.36 -4.25 -7.31
C HIS A 16 -1.95 -3.64 -7.30
N ILE A 17 -1.14 -3.84 -8.34
CA ILE A 17 0.16 -3.15 -8.48
C ILE A 17 -0.04 -1.62 -8.57
N SER A 18 -0.99 -1.17 -9.38
CA SER A 18 -1.31 0.26 -9.51
C SER A 18 -1.75 0.87 -8.17
N TYR A 19 -2.60 0.14 -7.45
CA TYR A 19 -3.07 0.55 -6.13
C TYR A 19 -1.93 0.57 -5.10
N TYR A 20 -1.08 -0.47 -5.06
CA TYR A 20 0.11 -0.52 -4.21
C TYR A 20 1.04 0.69 -4.41
N ARG A 21 1.27 1.09 -5.66
CA ARG A 21 2.06 2.29 -5.99
C ARG A 21 1.38 3.57 -5.51
N SER A 22 0.06 3.64 -5.63
CA SER A 22 -0.72 4.77 -5.12
C SER A 22 -0.62 4.86 -3.59
N LEU A 23 -0.65 3.72 -2.88
CA LEU A 23 -0.43 3.67 -1.43
C LEU A 23 0.96 4.21 -1.05
N ASN A 24 2.02 3.86 -1.78
CA ASN A 24 3.36 4.42 -1.53
C ASN A 24 3.37 5.95 -1.61
N LYS A 25 2.72 6.52 -2.63
CA LYS A 25 2.64 7.98 -2.80
C LYS A 25 1.91 8.62 -1.62
N VAL A 26 0.73 8.10 -1.27
CA VAL A 26 -0.08 8.63 -0.17
C VAL A 26 0.64 8.50 1.18
N ILE A 27 1.32 7.39 1.44
CA ILE A 27 2.12 7.21 2.66
C ILE A 27 3.23 8.26 2.75
N SER A 28 3.93 8.55 1.65
CA SER A 28 4.96 9.60 1.61
C SER A 28 4.38 10.98 1.89
N GLU A 29 3.25 11.33 1.26
CA GLU A 29 2.56 12.60 1.50
C GLU A 29 2.13 12.75 2.98
N ILE A 30 1.60 11.68 3.59
CA ILE A 30 1.22 11.68 5.02
C ILE A 30 2.44 11.83 5.93
N LYS A 31 3.59 11.23 5.56
CA LYS A 31 4.85 11.39 6.31
C LYS A 31 5.32 12.85 6.28
N GLU A 32 5.28 13.50 5.12
CA GLU A 32 5.60 14.92 4.98
C GLU A 32 4.63 15.81 5.77
N GLU A 33 3.32 15.54 5.71
CA GLU A 33 2.30 16.23 6.51
C GLU A 33 2.60 16.11 8.02
N LYS A 34 2.94 14.89 8.47
CA LYS A 34 3.28 14.62 9.87
C LYS A 34 4.52 15.38 10.34
N GLU A 35 5.52 15.58 9.48
CA GLU A 35 6.73 16.35 9.81
C GLU A 35 6.42 17.83 10.05
N GLN A 36 5.44 18.39 9.35
CA GLN A 36 5.00 19.78 9.49
C GLN A 36 4.03 19.99 10.66
N GLU A 37 3.38 18.92 11.13
CA GLU A 37 2.41 19.00 12.21
C GLU A 37 3.08 19.29 13.57
N GLY A 38 2.43 20.09 14.42
CA GLY A 38 2.86 20.39 15.78
C GLY A 38 2.12 19.59 16.84
N GLU A 39 0.88 19.19 16.55
CA GLU A 39 0.00 18.55 17.52
C GLU A 39 0.25 17.04 17.66
N PRO A 40 0.59 16.55 18.88
CA PRO A 40 0.86 15.11 19.09
C PRO A 40 -0.33 14.20 18.78
N ALA A 41 -1.56 14.68 19.01
CA ALA A 41 -2.77 13.91 18.72
C ALA A 41 -2.94 13.67 17.20
N ILE A 42 -2.67 14.69 16.39
CA ILE A 42 -2.73 14.60 14.93
C ILE A 42 -1.60 13.70 14.43
N LYS A 43 -0.36 13.85 14.93
CA LYS A 43 0.75 12.93 14.60
C LYS A 43 0.41 11.46 14.84
N ASN A 44 -0.19 11.16 15.99
CA ASN A 44 -0.62 9.81 16.33
C ASN A 44 -1.74 9.29 15.40
N HIS A 45 -2.64 10.17 14.96
CA HIS A 45 -3.65 9.81 13.96
C HIS A 45 -3.01 9.50 12.59
N LEU A 46 -2.07 10.33 12.14
CA LEU A 46 -1.33 10.12 10.90
C LEU A 46 -0.50 8.83 10.95
N ASP A 47 0.12 8.50 12.09
CA ASP A 47 0.83 7.24 12.30
C ASP A 47 -0.08 6.01 12.13
N LYS A 48 -1.28 6.05 12.72
CA LYS A 48 -2.26 4.97 12.56
C LYS A 48 -2.71 4.80 11.10
N ARG A 49 -2.85 5.91 10.37
CA ARG A 49 -3.16 5.87 8.93
C ARG A 49 -2.04 5.22 8.12
N ILE A 50 -0.78 5.58 8.39
CA ILE A 50 0.39 4.96 7.76
C ILE A 50 0.41 3.45 8.07
N GLU A 51 0.24 3.06 9.34
CA GLU A 51 0.28 1.65 9.75
C GLU A 51 -0.81 0.82 9.06
N ALA A 52 -2.03 1.35 8.95
CA ALA A 52 -3.12 0.68 8.26
C ALA A 52 -2.83 0.49 6.76
N MET A 53 -2.22 1.47 6.11
CA MET A 53 -1.85 1.39 4.68
C MET A 53 -0.67 0.45 4.43
N GLU A 54 0.33 0.41 5.33
CA GLU A 54 1.44 -0.56 5.23
C GLU A 54 0.93 -2.00 5.39
N LYS A 55 0.00 -2.24 6.32
CA LYS A 55 -0.67 -3.56 6.45
C LYS A 55 -1.45 -3.96 5.20
N ASP A 56 -2.07 -3.01 4.52
CA ASP A 56 -2.78 -3.28 3.27
C ASP A 56 -1.80 -3.59 2.12
N LYS A 57 -0.67 -2.89 2.07
CA LYS A 57 0.44 -3.21 1.16
C LYS A 57 1.00 -4.62 1.39
N GLU A 58 1.19 -5.02 2.65
CA GLU A 58 1.60 -6.38 3.00
C GLU A 58 0.59 -7.41 2.49
N ARG A 59 -0.70 -7.20 2.73
CA ARG A 59 -1.76 -8.09 2.21
C ARG A 59 -1.71 -8.20 0.68
N ILE A 60 -1.55 -7.08 -0.03
CA ILE A 60 -1.46 -7.09 -1.49
C ILE A 60 -0.23 -7.87 -1.97
N ARG A 61 0.91 -7.76 -1.28
CA ARG A 61 2.10 -8.56 -1.59
C ARG A 61 1.85 -10.05 -1.36
N ASP A 62 1.17 -10.41 -0.27
CA ASP A 62 0.84 -11.79 0.07
C ASP A 62 -0.12 -12.45 -0.95
N MET A 63 -1.00 -11.67 -1.57
CA MET A 63 -1.88 -12.14 -2.65
C MET A 63 -1.10 -12.53 -3.92
N PHE A 64 0.06 -11.92 -4.16
CA PHE A 64 0.85 -12.12 -5.38
C PHE A 64 2.34 -12.39 -5.08
N PRO A 65 2.68 -13.52 -4.43
CA PRO A 65 4.03 -13.81 -3.94
C PRO A 65 5.05 -14.00 -5.07
N ASN A 66 4.60 -14.20 -6.31
CA ASN A 66 5.45 -14.40 -7.48
C ASN A 66 5.91 -13.08 -8.13
N ILE A 67 5.40 -11.93 -7.67
CA ILE A 67 5.78 -10.61 -8.20
C ILE A 67 7.08 -10.17 -7.53
N LYS A 68 8.07 -9.80 -8.34
CA LYS A 68 9.35 -9.33 -7.81
C LYS A 68 9.23 -7.90 -7.27
N GLU A 69 10.10 -7.54 -6.34
CA GLU A 69 10.11 -6.20 -5.74
C GLU A 69 10.25 -5.07 -6.77
N GLU A 70 11.01 -5.30 -7.84
CA GLU A 70 11.19 -4.33 -8.92
C GLU A 70 9.88 -4.04 -9.67
N GLU A 71 9.03 -5.06 -9.84
CA GLU A 71 7.72 -4.93 -10.51
C GLU A 71 6.75 -4.12 -9.66
N TRP A 72 6.80 -4.27 -8.33
CA TRP A 72 6.01 -3.45 -7.40
C TRP A 72 6.41 -1.97 -7.49
N ASN A 73 7.71 -1.69 -7.56
CA ASN A 73 8.24 -0.34 -7.58
C ASN A 73 8.13 0.35 -8.95
N GLY A 74 7.75 -0.37 -10.01
CA GLY A 74 7.60 0.20 -11.35
C GLY A 74 8.91 0.44 -12.09
N ASN A 75 10.02 -0.09 -11.58
CA ASN A 75 11.29 -0.16 -12.31
C ASN A 75 11.28 -1.39 -13.22
N THR A 76 10.40 -1.40 -14.21
CA THR A 76 10.59 -2.23 -15.40
C THR A 76 11.18 -1.34 -16.47
N ASN A 77 12.50 -1.47 -16.65
CA ASN A 77 13.28 -0.84 -17.73
C ASN A 77 12.91 -1.44 -19.09
#